data_AF-K8E6U9-F1
#
_entry.id   AF-K8E6U9-F1
#
_cell.length_a   1.000
_cell.length_b   1.000
_cell.length_c   1.000
_cell.angle_alpha   90.00
_cell.angle_beta   90.00
_cell.angle_gamma   90.00
#
_symmetry.space_group_name_H-M   'P 1'
#
loop_
_entity.id
_entity.type
_entity.pdbx_description
1 polymer ?
#
loop_
_entity_poly.entity_id
_entity_poly.type
_entity_poly.pdbx_seq_one_letter_code
_entity_poly.pdbx_strand_id
1 'polypeptide(L)'
;MKIKFWKSTAEVIIISSLFFCSVSSISASESKGYVMEDMYQEPELLPIQKLTVNKLYKKTLTLQDNPNGGSGIKNNVKVSLEGSLATMFFTNVRYSEEKVGDHSRYGYVDIEGMPTVEGEVNVYLTYEDGAGNQASYVLPLQANFLPASPVTIRYIDAGGLEINSPKLISGNVGDNYDSSTDEYKLRIEGYVLNESQLPSNALGVLSEDAQTVTYVYDKIPTKAEDVKIVYLDPDGLEIHTPKLISGNIGDAYDSRTDDYKLLIEGYELDQSQLPNNSTGILSENPQTVRYIYHKIPVKAQDIRVIYLNSEGLEIHAPQFISGNIGDAYNVSTEEYKIKIEGYTLDESQLPKKRLWYFG
;
A
#
# COMPACT_ATOMS: atom_id res chain seq x y z
N MET A 1 -11.94 -62.45 -13.92
CA MET A 1 -11.01 -62.70 -15.04
C MET A 1 -9.61 -62.32 -14.57
N LYS A 2 -8.70 -63.29 -14.46
CA LYS A 2 -7.34 -63.07 -13.94
C LYS A 2 -6.51 -62.37 -15.03
N ILE A 3 -6.14 -61.12 -14.80
CA ILE A 3 -5.23 -60.38 -15.68
C ILE A 3 -3.81 -60.81 -15.30
N LYS A 4 -3.17 -61.60 -16.18
CA LYS A 4 -1.77 -61.99 -16.07
C LYS A 4 -0.91 -60.81 -16.52
N PHE A 5 -0.08 -60.27 -15.64
CA PHE A 5 1.03 -59.40 -16.02
C PHE A 5 2.16 -60.28 -16.57
N TRP A 6 2.53 -60.09 -17.83
CA TRP A 6 3.78 -60.62 -18.36
C TRP A 6 4.80 -59.49 -18.34
N LYS A 7 5.95 -59.72 -17.66
CA LYS A 7 7.13 -58.85 -17.75
C LYS A 7 7.66 -58.91 -19.19
N SER A 8 7.48 -57.83 -19.94
CA SER A 8 8.41 -57.45 -21.00
C SER A 8 9.44 -56.54 -20.32
N THR A 9 10.67 -57.03 -20.16
CA THR A 9 11.77 -56.26 -19.53
C THR A 9 12.39 -55.35 -20.58
N ALA A 10 11.83 -54.15 -20.74
CA ALA A 10 12.59 -53.05 -21.33
C ALA A 10 13.69 -52.62 -20.33
N GLU A 11 14.94 -52.61 -20.77
CA GLU A 11 16.05 -52.01 -20.01
C GLU A 11 16.11 -50.52 -20.35
N VAL A 12 15.69 -49.67 -19.42
CA VAL A 12 15.98 -48.23 -19.47
C VAL A 12 17.30 -48.02 -18.76
N ILE A 13 18.36 -47.71 -19.51
CA ILE A 13 19.70 -47.48 -18.97
C ILE A 13 19.99 -45.98 -19.03
N ILE A 14 19.97 -45.33 -17.87
CA ILE A 14 20.39 -43.93 -17.73
C ILE A 14 21.91 -43.93 -17.51
N ILE A 15 22.69 -43.57 -18.53
CA ILE A 15 24.14 -43.42 -18.42
C ILE A 15 24.42 -41.97 -18.01
N SER A 16 24.40 -41.68 -16.71
CA SER A 16 24.81 -40.37 -16.19
C SER A 16 26.32 -40.38 -15.91
N SER A 17 27.09 -39.51 -16.54
CA SER A 17 28.46 -39.22 -16.10
C SER A 17 28.44 -38.36 -14.82
N LEU A 18 28.51 -39.05 -13.68
CA LEU A 18 28.91 -38.62 -12.32
C LEU A 18 27.90 -37.87 -11.39
N PHE A 19 27.41 -38.64 -10.39
CA PHE A 19 27.03 -38.36 -8.98
C PHE A 19 26.43 -37.00 -8.55
N PHE A 20 25.16 -36.98 -8.07
CA PHE A 20 24.74 -36.94 -6.64
C PHE A 20 23.19 -36.91 -6.46
N CYS A 21 22.68 -37.87 -5.67
CA CYS A 21 21.43 -38.02 -4.88
C CYS A 21 19.98 -37.68 -5.33
N SER A 22 19.16 -38.73 -5.13
CA SER A 22 17.80 -38.85 -4.54
C SER A 22 16.54 -38.36 -5.28
N VAL A 23 15.85 -39.28 -5.99
CA VAL A 23 14.38 -39.51 -5.91
C VAL A 23 14.08 -41.00 -6.15
N SER A 24 13.11 -41.52 -5.40
CA SER A 24 12.79 -42.95 -5.22
C SER A 24 12.28 -43.66 -6.49
N SER A 25 12.91 -44.81 -6.77
CA SER A 25 12.58 -45.83 -7.78
C SER A 25 12.90 -45.52 -9.25
N ILE A 26 14.18 -45.36 -9.54
CA ILE A 26 14.79 -45.82 -10.80
C ILE A 26 15.36 -47.20 -10.50
N SER A 27 14.91 -48.26 -11.19
CA SER A 27 15.63 -49.53 -11.16
C SER A 27 16.92 -49.36 -11.99
N ALA A 28 17.99 -48.96 -11.33
CA ALA A 28 19.32 -49.00 -11.91
C ALA A 28 19.68 -50.47 -12.16
N SER A 29 19.68 -50.90 -13.43
CA SER A 29 20.47 -52.08 -13.81
C SER A 29 21.93 -51.66 -13.89
N GLU A 30 22.83 -52.51 -13.41
CA GLU A 30 24.28 -52.30 -13.44
C GLU A 30 24.72 -51.81 -14.83
N SER A 31 25.49 -50.72 -14.87
CA SER A 31 26.13 -50.25 -16.09
C SER A 31 27.19 -51.26 -16.51
N LYS A 32 26.80 -52.28 -17.28
CA LYS A 32 27.73 -52.79 -18.29
C LYS A 32 27.95 -51.65 -19.26
N GLY A 33 29.18 -51.16 -19.36
CA GLY A 33 29.55 -50.18 -20.37
C GLY A 33 29.16 -50.73 -21.74
N TYR A 34 28.02 -50.29 -22.26
CA TYR A 34 27.66 -50.52 -23.65
C TYR A 34 28.52 -49.55 -24.44
N VAL A 35 29.69 -50.06 -24.85
CA VAL A 35 30.48 -49.44 -25.89
C VAL A 35 29.59 -49.38 -27.14
N MET A 36 29.64 -48.27 -27.88
CA MET A 36 28.97 -48.00 -29.15
C MET A 36 29.37 -48.98 -30.29
N GLU A 37 29.81 -50.19 -29.97
CA GLU A 37 30.34 -51.21 -30.88
C GLU A 37 29.27 -52.19 -31.39
N ASP A 38 28.04 -52.18 -30.83
CA ASP A 38 26.95 -53.11 -31.22
C ASP A 38 25.89 -52.49 -32.17
N MET A 39 26.10 -51.28 -32.70
CA MET A 39 25.20 -50.71 -33.72
C MET A 39 25.57 -51.23 -35.11
N TYR A 40 24.77 -52.16 -35.65
CA TYR A 40 24.98 -52.72 -37.00
C TYR A 40 24.68 -51.73 -38.16
N GLN A 41 24.07 -50.55 -37.88
CA GLN A 41 23.75 -49.49 -38.85
C GLN A 41 23.92 -48.08 -38.23
N GLU A 42 24.24 -47.08 -39.07
CA GLU A 42 24.32 -45.67 -38.67
C GLU A 42 22.93 -45.18 -38.22
N PRO A 43 22.80 -44.56 -37.03
CA PRO A 43 21.49 -44.19 -36.49
C PRO A 43 20.86 -43.04 -37.26
N GLU A 44 19.53 -43.09 -37.43
CA GLU A 44 18.78 -42.02 -38.09
C GLU A 44 18.68 -40.79 -37.16
N LEU A 45 19.15 -39.63 -37.65
CA LEU A 45 19.10 -38.36 -36.91
C LEU A 45 17.73 -37.68 -37.09
N LEU A 46 17.00 -37.55 -35.99
CA LEU A 46 15.73 -36.83 -35.95
C LEU A 46 15.96 -35.30 -35.85
N PRO A 47 14.97 -34.46 -36.22
CA PRO A 47 15.10 -33.01 -36.10
C PRO A 47 15.34 -32.55 -34.65
N ILE A 48 16.27 -31.61 -34.48
CA ILE A 48 16.57 -30.98 -33.18
C ILE A 48 15.30 -30.40 -32.55
N GLN A 49 15.04 -30.79 -31.30
CA GLN A 49 13.96 -30.22 -30.50
C GLN A 49 14.53 -29.09 -29.64
N LYS A 50 13.97 -27.89 -29.79
CA LYS A 50 14.34 -26.73 -28.96
C LYS A 50 13.47 -26.71 -27.71
N LEU A 51 14.11 -26.73 -26.56
CA LEU A 51 13.48 -26.69 -25.24
C LEU A 51 13.75 -25.33 -24.58
N THR A 52 12.85 -24.95 -23.67
CA THR A 52 13.00 -23.78 -22.81
C THR A 52 13.33 -24.23 -21.40
N VAL A 53 14.39 -23.68 -20.81
CA VAL A 53 14.73 -23.91 -19.39
C VAL A 53 13.52 -23.56 -18.51
N ASN A 54 13.29 -24.35 -17.45
CA ASN A 54 12.16 -24.26 -16.52
C ASN A 54 10.76 -24.51 -17.13
N LYS A 55 10.68 -25.03 -18.37
CA LYS A 55 9.41 -25.41 -19.01
C LYS A 55 9.33 -26.92 -19.19
N LEU A 56 8.19 -27.52 -18.83
CA LEU A 56 7.95 -28.95 -19.00
C LEU A 56 7.91 -29.31 -20.49
N TYR A 57 8.77 -30.25 -20.89
CA TYR A 57 8.81 -30.82 -22.22
C TYR A 57 8.18 -32.21 -22.24
N LYS A 58 7.37 -32.47 -23.27
CA LYS A 58 6.72 -33.77 -23.52
C LYS A 58 6.84 -34.13 -24.99
N LYS A 59 7.28 -35.36 -25.27
CA LYS A 59 7.35 -35.90 -26.62
C LYS A 59 7.06 -37.38 -26.62
N THR A 60 6.24 -37.83 -27.55
CA THR A 60 6.03 -39.24 -27.83
C THR A 60 6.68 -39.58 -29.17
N LEU A 61 7.57 -40.55 -29.17
CA LEU A 61 8.12 -41.15 -30.38
C LEU A 61 7.34 -42.43 -30.68
N THR A 62 6.97 -42.62 -31.94
CA THR A 62 6.28 -43.83 -32.40
C THR A 62 7.23 -44.68 -33.20
N LEU A 63 7.42 -45.92 -32.78
CA LEU A 63 8.15 -46.97 -33.47
C LEU A 63 7.13 -47.86 -34.18
N GLN A 64 7.29 -48.05 -35.49
CA GLN A 64 6.39 -48.86 -36.29
C GLN A 64 7.16 -50.00 -36.97
N ASP A 65 6.64 -51.21 -36.86
CA ASP A 65 7.13 -52.37 -37.62
C ASP A 65 6.66 -52.32 -39.09
N ASN A 66 7.48 -52.85 -40.00
CA ASN A 66 7.20 -52.86 -41.42
C ASN A 66 6.07 -53.87 -41.70
N PRO A 67 4.89 -53.44 -42.21
CA PRO A 67 3.65 -54.24 -42.19
C PRO A 67 3.65 -55.52 -43.05
N ASN A 68 4.75 -55.86 -43.72
CA ASN A 68 4.83 -56.93 -44.72
C ASN A 68 5.47 -58.24 -44.23
N GLY A 69 5.91 -58.31 -42.97
CA GLY A 69 6.46 -59.54 -42.37
C GLY A 69 5.72 -59.86 -41.08
N GLY A 70 5.17 -61.07 -40.94
CA GLY A 70 4.35 -61.49 -39.79
C GLY A 70 5.09 -61.66 -38.45
N SER A 71 6.07 -60.82 -38.13
CA SER A 71 6.85 -60.83 -36.89
C SER A 71 6.88 -59.42 -36.31
N GLY A 72 5.89 -59.08 -35.48
CA GLY A 72 5.84 -57.80 -34.76
C GLY A 72 7.08 -57.48 -33.93
N ILE A 73 7.14 -56.25 -33.41
CA ILE A 73 8.25 -55.76 -32.56
C ILE A 73 8.45 -56.73 -31.37
N LYS A 74 9.66 -57.26 -31.18
CA LYS A 74 10.03 -58.04 -29.99
C LYS A 74 10.80 -57.18 -28.99
N ASN A 75 10.16 -56.87 -27.86
CA ASN A 75 10.66 -56.70 -26.48
C ASN A 75 12.03 -56.03 -26.13
N ASN A 76 12.83 -55.54 -27.08
CA ASN A 76 14.18 -55.00 -26.82
C ASN A 76 14.30 -53.51 -27.20
N VAL A 77 13.31 -52.68 -26.84
CA VAL A 77 13.47 -51.23 -26.95
C VAL A 77 14.39 -50.75 -25.83
N LYS A 78 15.56 -50.23 -26.21
CA LYS A 78 16.50 -49.59 -25.30
C LYS A 78 16.47 -48.09 -25.54
N VAL A 79 16.40 -47.34 -24.45
CA VAL A 79 16.52 -45.88 -24.48
C VAL A 79 17.68 -45.50 -23.59
N SER A 80 18.64 -44.77 -24.15
CA SER A 80 19.76 -44.17 -23.43
C SER A 80 19.80 -42.67 -23.69
N LEU A 81 20.32 -41.93 -22.70
CA LEU A 81 20.54 -40.49 -22.79
C LEU A 81 22.02 -40.24 -22.61
N GLU A 82 22.61 -39.46 -23.51
CA GLU A 82 24.02 -39.05 -23.44
C GLU A 82 24.15 -37.58 -23.87
N GLY A 83 25.01 -36.85 -23.17
CA GLY A 83 25.22 -35.42 -23.39
C GLY A 83 25.87 -34.76 -22.17
N SER A 84 26.05 -33.43 -22.25
CA SER A 84 26.55 -32.62 -21.14
C SER A 84 25.47 -32.53 -20.05
N LEU A 85 25.38 -33.56 -19.21
CA LEU A 85 24.43 -33.62 -18.12
C LEU A 85 25.06 -33.07 -16.85
N ALA A 86 24.71 -31.83 -16.52
CA ALA A 86 24.76 -31.38 -15.13
C ALA A 86 23.36 -31.43 -14.47
N THR A 87 22.26 -31.03 -15.14
CA THR A 87 20.95 -30.93 -14.44
C THR A 87 19.67 -31.02 -15.31
N MET A 88 19.68 -31.48 -16.57
CA MET A 88 18.39 -31.69 -17.27
C MET A 88 17.60 -32.83 -16.60
N PHE A 89 16.55 -32.49 -15.85
CA PHE A 89 15.70 -33.47 -15.18
C PHE A 89 14.74 -34.09 -16.19
N PHE A 90 15.14 -35.21 -16.81
CA PHE A 90 14.19 -36.11 -17.46
C PHE A 90 13.51 -36.95 -16.37
N THR A 91 12.27 -36.58 -16.07
CA THR A 91 11.47 -37.17 -15.00
C THR A 91 10.86 -38.52 -15.37
N ASN A 92 10.69 -38.80 -16.66
CA ASN A 92 10.17 -40.07 -17.12
C ASN A 92 10.58 -40.36 -18.56
N VAL A 93 11.05 -41.59 -18.77
CA VAL A 93 11.07 -42.22 -20.10
C VAL A 93 10.22 -43.48 -19.97
N ARG A 94 9.09 -43.52 -20.68
CA ARG A 94 8.16 -44.65 -20.62
C ARG A 94 8.08 -45.33 -21.98
N TYR A 95 8.19 -46.64 -21.96
CA TYR A 95 7.88 -47.47 -23.12
C TYR A 95 6.49 -48.08 -22.96
N SER A 96 5.68 -48.02 -24.01
CA SER A 96 4.42 -48.75 -24.12
C SER A 96 4.25 -49.32 -25.53
N GLU A 97 3.31 -50.25 -25.70
CA GLU A 97 3.11 -50.96 -26.96
C GLU A 97 1.62 -51.15 -27.27
N GLU A 98 1.27 -51.06 -28.56
CA GLU A 98 -0.05 -51.47 -29.06
C GLU A 98 0.06 -52.87 -29.67
N LYS A 99 -0.73 -53.82 -29.16
CA LYS A 99 -0.71 -55.22 -29.60
C LYS A 99 -1.82 -55.56 -30.58
N VAL A 100 -1.47 -56.36 -31.58
CA VAL A 100 -2.40 -57.07 -32.46
C VAL A 100 -2.07 -58.56 -32.41
N GLY A 101 -2.84 -59.33 -31.63
CA GLY A 101 -2.49 -60.73 -31.33
C GLY A 101 -1.27 -60.83 -30.40
N ASP A 102 -0.33 -61.71 -30.73
CA ASP A 102 0.95 -61.87 -29.99
C ASP A 102 2.06 -60.90 -30.46
N HIS A 103 1.73 -59.99 -31.37
CA HIS A 103 2.67 -59.08 -32.02
C HIS A 103 2.41 -57.63 -31.59
N SER A 104 3.47 -56.87 -31.31
CA SER A 104 3.40 -55.43 -31.09
C SER A 104 3.46 -54.72 -32.44
N ARG A 105 2.39 -53.97 -32.77
CA ARG A 105 2.24 -53.21 -34.02
C ARG A 105 2.94 -51.85 -33.94
N TYR A 106 2.86 -51.23 -32.77
CA TYR A 106 3.49 -49.95 -32.47
C TYR A 106 4.18 -50.02 -31.11
N GLY A 107 5.35 -49.38 -31.01
CA GLY A 107 5.98 -49.00 -29.76
C GLY A 107 5.89 -47.50 -29.56
N TYR A 108 5.65 -47.04 -28.33
CA TYR A 108 5.64 -45.63 -27.97
C TYR A 108 6.70 -45.37 -26.93
N VAL A 109 7.53 -44.37 -27.16
CA VAL A 109 8.50 -43.86 -26.19
C VAL A 109 8.10 -42.44 -25.80
N ASP A 110 7.57 -42.31 -24.60
CA ASP A 110 7.23 -41.02 -24.00
C ASP A 110 8.43 -40.46 -23.24
N ILE A 111 8.83 -39.24 -23.61
CA ILE A 111 9.91 -38.48 -22.99
C ILE A 111 9.28 -37.28 -22.28
N GLU A 112 9.44 -37.21 -20.97
CA GLU A 112 8.98 -36.10 -20.14
C GLU A 112 10.12 -35.58 -19.26
N GLY A 113 10.41 -34.28 -19.36
CA GLY A 113 11.46 -33.65 -18.56
C GLY A 113 11.35 -32.13 -18.51
N MET A 114 11.99 -31.53 -17.52
CA MET A 114 12.07 -30.08 -17.34
C MET A 114 13.55 -29.68 -17.22
N PRO A 115 14.16 -29.10 -18.26
CA PRO A 115 15.54 -28.65 -18.17
C PRO A 115 15.67 -27.52 -17.14
N THR A 116 16.71 -27.55 -16.32
CA THR A 116 17.01 -26.47 -15.34
C THR A 116 18.29 -25.69 -15.68
N VAL A 117 19.00 -26.09 -16.74
CA VAL A 117 20.18 -25.41 -17.28
C VAL A 117 20.15 -25.50 -18.81
N GLU A 118 20.92 -24.64 -19.46
CA GLU A 118 21.19 -24.76 -20.89
C GLU A 118 22.06 -25.99 -21.17
N GLY A 119 21.86 -26.59 -22.34
CA GLY A 119 22.65 -27.74 -22.74
C GLY A 119 22.05 -28.52 -23.88
N GLU A 120 22.84 -29.51 -24.31
CA GLU A 120 22.51 -30.41 -25.40
C GLU A 120 22.52 -31.85 -24.88
N VAL A 121 21.45 -32.57 -25.17
CA VAL A 121 21.26 -33.98 -24.81
C VAL A 121 20.76 -34.73 -26.02
N ASN A 122 21.39 -35.84 -26.33
CA ASN A 122 20.91 -36.78 -27.33
C ASN A 122 20.16 -37.91 -26.63
N VAL A 123 18.93 -38.16 -27.06
CA VAL A 123 18.20 -39.36 -26.70
C VAL A 123 18.43 -40.39 -27.80
N TYR A 124 19.09 -41.48 -27.45
CA TYR A 124 19.33 -42.59 -28.34
C TYR A 124 18.26 -43.64 -28.10
N LEU A 125 17.62 -44.07 -29.18
CA LEU A 125 16.61 -45.13 -29.15
C LEU A 125 17.08 -46.24 -30.07
N THR A 126 17.19 -47.45 -29.54
CA THR A 126 17.46 -48.63 -30.35
C THR A 126 16.37 -49.65 -30.11
N TYR A 127 15.95 -50.34 -31.17
CA TYR A 127 15.02 -51.45 -31.06
C TYR A 127 15.36 -52.56 -32.05
N GLU A 128 14.98 -53.77 -31.69
CA GLU A 128 15.09 -54.96 -32.51
C GLU A 128 13.68 -55.52 -32.76
N ASP A 129 13.37 -55.86 -34.02
CA ASP A 129 12.08 -56.44 -34.39
C ASP A 129 12.02 -57.96 -34.14
N GLY A 130 10.86 -58.58 -34.39
CA GLY A 130 10.67 -60.00 -34.19
C GLY A 130 11.48 -60.91 -35.12
N ALA A 131 12.02 -60.35 -36.20
CA ALA A 131 12.84 -61.00 -37.23
C ALA A 131 14.35 -60.77 -37.02
N GLY A 132 14.74 -59.98 -36.01
CA GLY A 132 16.14 -59.65 -35.71
C GLY A 132 16.69 -58.43 -36.45
N ASN A 133 15.84 -57.67 -37.16
CA ASN A 133 16.28 -56.39 -37.73
C ASN A 133 16.40 -55.35 -36.62
N GLN A 134 17.46 -54.55 -36.68
CA GLN A 134 17.71 -53.48 -35.71
C GLN A 134 17.55 -52.11 -36.38
N ALA A 135 17.04 -51.15 -35.61
CA ALA A 135 17.02 -49.76 -35.99
C ALA A 135 17.37 -48.86 -34.81
N SER A 136 18.05 -47.75 -35.12
CA SER A 136 18.58 -46.81 -34.16
C SER A 136 18.20 -45.39 -34.56
N TYR A 137 17.75 -44.58 -33.60
CA TYR A 137 17.43 -43.17 -33.78
C TYR A 137 18.18 -42.32 -32.76
N VAL A 138 18.54 -41.11 -33.17
CA VAL A 138 19.02 -40.06 -32.25
C VAL A 138 18.06 -38.89 -32.30
N LEU A 139 17.54 -38.50 -31.14
CA LEU A 139 16.77 -37.27 -30.96
C LEU A 139 17.64 -36.24 -30.23
N PRO A 140 18.22 -35.26 -30.95
CA PRO A 140 18.92 -34.16 -30.31
C PRO A 140 17.95 -33.19 -29.65
N LEU A 141 18.20 -32.88 -28.39
CA LEU A 141 17.48 -31.90 -27.57
C LEU A 141 18.42 -30.76 -27.21
N GLN A 142 17.98 -29.52 -27.43
CA GLN A 142 18.76 -28.32 -27.11
C GLN A 142 17.93 -27.40 -26.23
N ALA A 143 18.35 -27.20 -24.98
CA ALA A 143 17.71 -26.31 -24.03
C ALA A 143 18.43 -24.97 -23.96
N ASN A 144 17.68 -23.87 -24.10
CA ASN A 144 18.18 -22.51 -23.93
C ASN A 144 17.28 -21.73 -22.97
N PHE A 145 17.81 -20.72 -22.29
CA PHE A 145 16.99 -19.75 -21.59
C PHE A 145 16.16 -18.94 -22.59
N LEU A 146 14.93 -18.62 -22.19
CA LEU A 146 14.04 -17.73 -22.93
C LEU A 146 13.84 -16.48 -22.09
N PRO A 147 14.19 -15.27 -22.58
CA PRO A 147 13.90 -14.03 -21.87
C PRO A 147 12.41 -13.89 -21.59
N ALA A 148 12.06 -13.56 -20.34
CA ALA A 148 10.69 -13.29 -19.95
C ALA A 148 10.26 -11.86 -20.29
N SER A 149 8.95 -11.62 -20.30
CA SER A 149 8.42 -10.27 -20.24
C SER A 149 8.72 -9.67 -18.85
N PRO A 150 9.34 -8.48 -18.74
CA PRO A 150 9.65 -7.89 -17.45
C PRO A 150 8.40 -7.64 -16.61
N VAL A 151 8.48 -7.89 -15.31
CA VAL A 151 7.44 -7.47 -14.36
C VAL A 151 7.56 -5.97 -14.16
N THR A 152 6.47 -5.25 -14.37
CA THR A 152 6.39 -3.80 -14.12
C THR A 152 5.91 -3.53 -12.70
N ILE A 153 6.72 -2.81 -11.92
CA ILE A 153 6.38 -2.36 -10.57
C ILE A 153 5.89 -0.91 -10.65
N ARG A 154 4.63 -0.67 -10.30
CA ARG A 154 3.99 0.65 -10.33
C ARG A 154 3.79 1.21 -8.93
N TYR A 155 3.88 2.53 -8.81
CA TYR A 155 3.71 3.28 -7.57
C TYR A 155 2.60 4.30 -7.75
N ILE A 156 1.46 4.07 -7.09
CA ILE A 156 0.28 4.91 -7.24
C ILE A 156 -0.20 5.44 -5.90
N ASP A 157 -0.93 6.56 -5.91
CA ASP A 157 -1.72 6.98 -4.76
C ASP A 157 -3.07 6.24 -4.68
N ALA A 158 -3.83 6.48 -3.61
CA ALA A 158 -5.17 5.92 -3.43
C ALA A 158 -6.18 6.31 -4.53
N GLY A 159 -5.91 7.36 -5.31
CA GLY A 159 -6.70 7.79 -6.46
C GLY A 159 -6.27 7.14 -7.78
N GLY A 160 -5.22 6.34 -7.78
CA GLY A 160 -4.66 5.69 -8.98
C GLY A 160 -3.69 6.56 -9.78
N LEU A 161 -3.31 7.74 -9.28
CA LEU A 161 -2.31 8.60 -9.92
C LEU A 161 -0.92 7.99 -9.72
N GLU A 162 -0.11 7.98 -10.79
CA GLU A 162 1.28 7.54 -10.70
C GLU A 162 2.14 8.61 -10.01
N ILE A 163 2.78 8.24 -8.90
CA ILE A 163 3.53 9.15 -8.03
C ILE A 163 5.05 8.92 -8.08
N ASN A 164 5.50 7.88 -8.80
CA ASN A 164 6.91 7.61 -9.04
C ASN A 164 7.07 6.78 -10.33
N SER A 165 8.23 6.89 -10.97
CA SER A 165 8.53 6.13 -12.19
C SER A 165 8.51 4.62 -11.92
N PRO A 166 7.98 3.80 -12.83
CA PRO A 166 7.91 2.37 -12.62
C PRO A 166 9.31 1.73 -12.61
N LYS A 167 9.45 0.64 -11.88
CA LYS A 167 10.65 -0.23 -11.93
C LYS A 167 10.34 -1.50 -12.70
N LEU A 168 11.38 -2.15 -13.22
CA LEU A 168 11.26 -3.40 -13.96
C LEU A 168 12.06 -4.50 -13.27
N ILE A 169 11.48 -5.70 -13.18
CA ILE A 169 12.21 -6.92 -12.84
C ILE A 169 12.32 -7.75 -14.11
N SER A 170 13.54 -8.01 -14.55
CA SER A 170 13.84 -8.79 -15.77
C SER A 170 14.55 -10.09 -15.42
N GLY A 171 14.39 -11.08 -16.28
CA GLY A 171 14.99 -12.41 -16.13
C GLY A 171 14.50 -13.33 -17.23
N ASN A 172 14.63 -14.64 -17.02
CA ASN A 172 14.16 -15.66 -17.94
C ASN A 172 12.82 -16.25 -17.48
N VAL A 173 12.12 -16.89 -18.42
CA VAL A 173 10.88 -17.60 -18.12
C VAL A 173 11.14 -18.68 -17.07
N GLY A 174 10.32 -18.69 -16.02
CA GLY A 174 10.44 -19.63 -14.90
C GLY A 174 11.33 -19.16 -13.76
N ASP A 175 12.06 -18.04 -13.90
CA ASP A 175 12.79 -17.44 -12.79
C ASP A 175 11.81 -16.87 -11.75
N ASN A 176 12.15 -17.01 -10.47
CA ASN A 176 11.38 -16.37 -9.40
C ASN A 176 11.72 -14.87 -9.33
N TYR A 177 10.72 -14.05 -9.00
CA TYR A 177 10.93 -12.66 -8.64
C TYR A 177 10.40 -12.35 -7.24
N ASP A 178 11.03 -11.37 -6.60
CA ASP A 178 10.62 -10.83 -5.30
C ASP A 178 10.66 -9.31 -5.33
N SER A 179 9.48 -8.69 -5.38
CA SER A 179 9.31 -7.24 -5.30
C SER A 179 8.99 -6.77 -3.87
N SER A 180 9.07 -7.62 -2.85
CA SER A 180 8.72 -7.29 -1.46
C SER A 180 9.87 -6.63 -0.67
N THR A 181 11.02 -6.45 -1.32
CA THR A 181 12.24 -5.87 -0.77
C THR A 181 12.21 -4.33 -0.75
N ASP A 182 13.11 -3.72 0.01
CA ASP A 182 13.24 -2.24 0.11
C ASP A 182 13.65 -1.59 -1.23
N GLU A 183 14.18 -2.36 -2.17
CA GLU A 183 14.46 -1.87 -3.52
C GLU A 183 13.16 -1.45 -4.24
N TYR A 184 12.06 -2.16 -3.97
CA TYR A 184 10.77 -1.93 -4.61
C TYR A 184 9.75 -1.30 -3.66
N LYS A 185 9.89 -1.44 -2.34
CA LYS A 185 9.10 -0.67 -1.36
C LYS A 185 9.70 0.72 -1.14
N LEU A 186 9.55 1.57 -2.14
CA LEU A 186 10.20 2.88 -2.17
C LEU A 186 9.70 3.81 -1.06
N ARG A 187 10.62 4.60 -0.51
CA ARG A 187 10.28 5.83 0.21
C ARG A 187 10.05 6.95 -0.80
N ILE A 188 8.85 7.52 -0.81
CA ILE A 188 8.44 8.58 -1.74
C ILE A 188 8.13 9.84 -0.93
N GLU A 189 8.73 10.98 -1.29
CA GLU A 189 8.51 12.24 -0.58
C GLU A 189 7.05 12.67 -0.64
N GLY A 190 6.47 13.03 0.51
CA GLY A 190 5.04 13.40 0.61
C GLY A 190 4.07 12.22 0.63
N TYR A 191 4.55 10.98 0.63
CA TYR A 191 3.73 9.78 0.63
C TYR A 191 4.24 8.71 1.61
N VAL A 192 3.35 7.88 2.11
CA VAL A 192 3.65 6.71 2.95
C VAL A 192 3.06 5.46 2.31
N LEU A 193 3.82 4.36 2.29
CA LEU A 193 3.34 3.09 1.74
C LEU A 193 2.13 2.61 2.55
N ASN A 194 1.04 2.28 1.87
CA ASN A 194 -0.15 1.75 2.53
C ASN A 194 0.04 0.25 2.81
N GLU A 195 0.48 -0.09 4.03
CA GLU A 195 0.74 -1.48 4.43
C GLU A 195 -0.51 -2.36 4.44
N SER A 196 -1.71 -1.77 4.47
CA SER A 196 -2.98 -2.50 4.38
C SER A 196 -3.35 -2.88 2.94
N GLN A 197 -2.63 -2.36 1.94
CA GLN A 197 -2.88 -2.58 0.51
C GLN A 197 -1.64 -3.12 -0.23
N LEU A 198 -0.85 -3.96 0.44
CA LEU A 198 0.29 -4.62 -0.21
C LEU A 198 -0.20 -5.58 -1.32
N PRO A 199 0.49 -5.62 -2.47
CA PRO A 199 0.11 -6.48 -3.58
C PRO A 199 0.28 -7.96 -3.22
N SER A 200 -0.71 -8.79 -3.57
CA SER A 200 -0.67 -10.24 -3.34
C SER A 200 0.30 -10.98 -4.25
N ASN A 201 0.72 -10.36 -5.36
CA ASN A 201 1.65 -10.91 -6.35
C ASN A 201 3.07 -10.33 -6.24
N ALA A 202 3.46 -9.85 -5.06
CA ALA A 202 4.82 -9.36 -4.80
C ALA A 202 5.91 -10.44 -4.97
N LEU A 203 5.53 -11.70 -4.75
CA LEU A 203 6.34 -12.88 -5.08
C LEU A 203 5.69 -13.60 -6.25
N GLY A 204 6.49 -14.08 -7.19
CA GLY A 204 5.96 -14.82 -8.33
C GLY A 204 7.04 -15.41 -9.21
N VAL A 205 6.61 -15.88 -10.38
CA VAL A 205 7.46 -16.47 -11.41
C VAL A 205 7.32 -15.62 -12.67
N LEU A 206 8.45 -15.32 -13.31
CA LEU A 206 8.50 -14.61 -14.59
C LEU A 206 7.93 -15.48 -15.70
N SER A 207 7.12 -14.87 -16.56
CA SER A 207 6.45 -15.54 -17.67
C SER A 207 6.66 -14.81 -19.00
N GLU A 208 6.19 -15.42 -20.08
CA GLU A 208 6.15 -14.76 -21.40
C GLU A 208 5.14 -13.61 -21.41
N ASP A 209 4.13 -13.65 -20.54
CA ASP A 209 3.11 -12.62 -20.40
C ASP A 209 3.59 -11.46 -19.53
N ALA A 210 3.19 -10.25 -19.90
CA ALA A 210 3.47 -9.06 -19.10
C ALA A 210 2.74 -9.12 -17.76
N GLN A 211 3.49 -8.87 -16.68
CA GLN A 211 2.99 -8.89 -15.31
C GLN A 211 3.14 -7.49 -14.70
N THR A 212 2.20 -7.11 -13.83
CA THR A 212 2.25 -5.82 -13.11
C THR A 212 2.03 -6.04 -11.62
N VAL A 213 2.90 -5.46 -10.81
CA VAL A 213 2.77 -5.35 -9.35
C VAL A 213 2.56 -3.89 -9.01
N THR A 214 1.56 -3.59 -8.18
CA THR A 214 1.22 -2.20 -7.84
C THR A 214 1.34 -1.99 -6.35
N TYR A 215 2.13 -0.99 -5.96
CA TYR A 215 2.21 -0.48 -4.60
C TYR A 215 1.38 0.79 -4.47
N VAL A 216 0.49 0.81 -3.48
CA VAL A 216 -0.40 1.93 -3.19
C VAL A 216 0.14 2.73 -2.01
N TYR A 217 0.10 4.05 -2.13
CA TYR A 217 0.59 4.98 -1.13
C TYR A 217 -0.48 5.98 -0.69
N ASP A 218 -0.45 6.33 0.59
CA ASP A 218 -1.26 7.39 1.15
C ASP A 218 -0.47 8.69 1.14
N LYS A 219 -1.13 9.78 0.72
CA LYS A 219 -0.52 11.11 0.75
C LYS A 219 -0.37 11.59 2.19
N ILE A 220 0.83 12.02 2.56
CA ILE A 220 1.08 12.60 3.88
C ILE A 220 0.44 14.00 3.90
N PRO A 221 -0.51 14.26 4.82
CA PRO A 221 -1.12 15.58 4.95
C PRO A 221 -0.05 16.63 5.26
N THR A 222 -0.09 17.76 4.55
CA THR A 222 0.78 18.91 4.84
C THR A 222 0.18 19.72 5.97
N LYS A 223 0.97 20.03 7.01
CA LYS A 223 0.50 20.91 8.08
C LYS A 223 0.16 22.30 7.56
N ALA A 224 -0.96 22.85 8.03
CA ALA A 224 -1.33 24.23 7.78
C ALA A 224 -0.69 25.18 8.80
N GLU A 225 -0.74 26.48 8.50
CA GLU A 225 -0.54 27.51 9.52
C GLU A 225 -1.77 27.56 10.44
N ASP A 226 -1.53 27.72 11.74
CA ASP A 226 -2.59 27.75 12.75
C ASP A 226 -3.47 29.00 12.58
N VAL A 227 -4.78 28.85 12.79
CA VAL A 227 -5.68 30.01 12.90
C VAL A 227 -5.53 30.60 14.29
N LYS A 228 -5.12 31.86 14.37
CA LYS A 228 -5.01 32.60 15.63
C LYS A 228 -6.32 33.26 16.00
N ILE A 229 -6.89 32.87 17.14
CA ILE A 229 -8.10 33.46 17.72
C ILE A 229 -7.67 34.50 18.76
N VAL A 230 -7.98 35.77 18.53
CA VAL A 230 -7.66 36.88 19.45
C VAL A 230 -8.92 37.47 20.06
N TYR A 231 -8.80 37.86 21.33
CA TYR A 231 -9.89 38.40 22.14
C TYR A 231 -9.55 39.85 22.50
N LEU A 232 -10.30 40.79 21.92
CA LEU A 232 -9.99 42.21 21.99
C LEU A 232 -11.13 42.98 22.64
N ASP A 233 -10.81 44.11 23.26
CA ASP A 233 -11.81 45.14 23.58
C ASP A 233 -12.11 46.02 22.32
N PRO A 234 -13.04 47.00 22.40
CA PRO A 234 -13.37 47.87 21.26
C PRO A 234 -12.22 48.78 20.82
N ASP A 235 -11.24 49.02 21.70
CA ASP A 235 -10.05 49.82 21.43
C ASP A 235 -8.93 48.97 20.77
N GLY A 236 -9.13 47.65 20.66
CA GLY A 236 -8.20 46.71 20.05
C GLY A 236 -7.14 46.17 21.01
N LEU A 237 -7.28 46.38 22.32
CA LEU A 237 -6.40 45.81 23.34
C LEU A 237 -6.73 44.34 23.56
N GLU A 238 -5.71 43.49 23.64
CA GLU A 238 -5.88 42.08 23.95
C GLU A 238 -6.24 41.90 25.43
N ILE A 239 -7.42 41.31 25.69
CA ILE A 239 -7.97 41.11 27.04
C ILE A 239 -7.84 39.67 27.53
N HIS A 240 -7.44 38.75 26.65
CA HIS A 240 -7.24 37.35 26.99
C HIS A 240 -6.22 36.71 26.02
N THR A 241 -5.42 35.76 26.53
CA THR A 241 -4.42 35.03 25.74
C THR A 241 -5.04 34.40 24.50
N PRO A 242 -4.39 34.47 23.31
CA PRO A 242 -4.95 33.96 22.07
C PRO A 242 -5.03 32.43 22.09
N LYS A 243 -6.01 31.88 21.40
CA LYS A 243 -6.09 30.43 21.13
C LYS A 243 -5.69 30.11 19.69
N LEU A 244 -5.28 28.87 19.45
CA LEU A 244 -4.90 28.38 18.13
C LEU A 244 -5.85 27.27 17.70
N ILE A 245 -6.15 27.22 16.40
CA ILE A 245 -6.75 26.06 15.74
C ILE A 245 -5.71 25.49 14.78
N SER A 246 -5.26 24.26 15.07
CA SER A 246 -4.25 23.56 14.28
C SER A 246 -4.85 22.44 13.45
N GLY A 247 -4.19 22.11 12.34
CA GLY A 247 -4.58 21.00 11.48
C GLY A 247 -3.72 20.94 10.22
N ASN A 248 -4.21 20.24 9.21
CA ASN A 248 -3.57 20.14 7.90
C ASN A 248 -4.22 21.08 6.89
N ILE A 249 -3.51 21.37 5.81
CA ILE A 249 -4.04 22.17 4.70
C ILE A 249 -5.28 21.48 4.13
N GLY A 250 -6.37 22.23 4.00
CA GLY A 250 -7.65 21.71 3.52
C GLY A 250 -8.61 21.28 4.64
N ASP A 251 -8.14 21.11 5.87
CA ASP A 251 -9.03 20.81 7.01
C ASP A 251 -9.94 22.00 7.29
N ALA A 252 -11.19 21.74 7.66
CA ALA A 252 -12.13 22.77 8.08
C ALA A 252 -11.83 23.19 9.53
N TYR A 253 -11.98 24.49 9.81
CA TYR A 253 -11.96 25.01 11.18
C TYR A 253 -13.29 25.71 11.50
N ASP A 254 -13.67 25.65 12.78
CA ASP A 254 -14.83 26.35 13.32
C ASP A 254 -14.49 26.95 14.70
N SER A 255 -14.42 28.27 14.77
CA SER A 255 -14.15 29.01 16.00
C SER A 255 -15.42 29.45 16.71
N ARG A 256 -16.61 28.98 16.31
CA ARG A 256 -17.89 29.39 16.92
C ARG A 256 -18.30 28.57 18.14
N THR A 257 -17.49 27.58 18.50
CA THR A 257 -17.70 26.71 19.66
C THR A 257 -17.38 27.43 20.96
N ASP A 258 -17.84 26.90 22.08
CA ASP A 258 -17.59 27.47 23.42
C ASP A 258 -16.10 27.43 23.80
N ASP A 259 -15.31 26.57 23.16
CA ASP A 259 -13.86 26.54 23.31
C ASP A 259 -13.20 27.84 22.82
N TYR A 260 -13.82 28.55 21.88
CA TYR A 260 -13.29 29.75 21.24
C TYR A 260 -14.17 30.99 21.45
N LYS A 261 -15.43 30.85 21.84
CA LYS A 261 -16.27 31.95 22.34
C LYS A 261 -16.21 32.00 23.86
N LEU A 262 -15.05 32.44 24.36
CA LEU A 262 -14.73 32.39 25.77
C LEU A 262 -15.65 33.28 26.62
N LEU A 263 -15.97 32.78 27.82
CA LEU A 263 -16.43 33.61 28.93
C LEU A 263 -15.20 34.24 29.59
N ILE A 264 -15.11 35.56 29.55
CA ILE A 264 -13.98 36.33 30.10
C ILE A 264 -14.49 37.16 31.28
N GLU A 265 -13.87 37.01 32.45
CA GLU A 265 -14.32 37.71 33.66
C GLU A 265 -14.30 39.23 33.47
N GLY A 266 -15.43 39.89 33.76
CA GLY A 266 -15.60 41.34 33.61
C GLY A 266 -15.86 41.81 32.18
N TYR A 267 -16.02 40.89 31.21
CA TYR A 267 -16.27 41.20 29.81
C TYR A 267 -17.42 40.36 29.23
N GLU A 268 -18.13 40.91 28.26
CA GLU A 268 -19.22 40.26 27.53
C GLU A 268 -18.92 40.30 26.02
N LEU A 269 -19.07 39.17 25.32
CA LEU A 269 -18.83 39.08 23.88
C LEU A 269 -19.85 39.94 23.11
N ASP A 270 -19.36 40.80 22.21
CA ASP A 270 -20.21 41.60 21.34
C ASP A 270 -20.85 40.73 20.24
N GLN A 271 -22.10 40.33 20.47
CA GLN A 271 -22.89 39.54 19.51
C GLN A 271 -23.17 40.30 18.21
N SER A 272 -23.07 41.64 18.20
CA SER A 272 -23.27 42.45 16.99
C SER A 272 -22.02 42.53 16.10
N GLN A 273 -20.85 42.16 16.62
CA GLN A 273 -19.55 42.21 15.94
C GLN A 273 -18.87 40.84 15.85
N LEU A 274 -19.63 39.80 15.52
CA LEU A 274 -19.05 38.49 15.30
C LEU A 274 -18.21 38.44 14.00
N PRO A 275 -17.05 37.76 14.02
CA PRO A 275 -16.17 37.68 12.86
C PRO A 275 -16.79 36.85 11.73
N ASN A 276 -16.72 37.40 10.51
CA ASN A 276 -17.21 36.73 9.29
C ASN A 276 -16.37 35.50 8.89
N ASN A 277 -15.12 35.41 9.36
CA ASN A 277 -14.21 34.30 9.09
C ASN A 277 -14.12 33.29 10.25
N SER A 278 -15.19 33.19 11.06
CA SER A 278 -15.29 32.24 12.18
C SER A 278 -15.37 30.77 11.74
N THR A 279 -15.61 30.51 10.47
CA THR A 279 -15.44 29.20 9.84
C THR A 279 -14.62 29.35 8.57
N GLY A 280 -13.85 28.33 8.23
CA GLY A 280 -13.08 28.34 7.00
C GLY A 280 -12.30 27.06 6.78
N ILE A 281 -11.34 27.14 5.88
CA ILE A 281 -10.40 26.06 5.56
C ILE A 281 -9.00 26.52 5.98
N LEU A 282 -8.27 25.63 6.65
CA LEU A 282 -6.88 25.83 7.01
C LEU A 282 -6.01 25.88 5.75
N SER A 283 -5.06 26.82 5.73
CA SER A 283 -4.21 27.08 4.57
C SER A 283 -2.74 27.23 4.97
N GLU A 284 -1.87 27.35 3.98
CA GLU A 284 -0.46 27.73 4.21
C GLU A 284 -0.28 29.19 4.68
N ASN A 285 -1.31 30.02 4.53
CA ASN A 285 -1.27 31.41 4.97
C ASN A 285 -1.82 31.54 6.39
N PRO A 286 -1.17 32.33 7.26
CA PRO A 286 -1.66 32.57 8.61
C PRO A 286 -3.01 33.28 8.57
N GLN A 287 -3.95 32.80 9.38
CA GLN A 287 -5.30 33.34 9.50
C GLN A 287 -5.52 33.88 10.92
N THR A 288 -6.31 34.94 11.05
CA THR A 288 -6.66 35.51 12.36
C THR A 288 -8.15 35.78 12.45
N VAL A 289 -8.77 35.28 13.53
CA VAL A 289 -10.17 35.54 13.88
C VAL A 289 -10.18 36.45 15.11
N ARG A 290 -10.99 37.51 15.06
CA ARG A 290 -11.09 38.51 16.13
C ARG A 290 -12.47 38.43 16.77
N TYR A 291 -12.50 38.21 18.08
CA TYR A 291 -13.71 38.38 18.88
C TYR A 291 -13.59 39.67 19.71
N ILE A 292 -14.60 40.54 19.60
CA ILE A 292 -14.66 41.82 20.30
C ILE A 292 -15.54 41.68 21.53
N TYR A 293 -15.09 42.19 22.67
CA TYR A 293 -15.79 42.12 23.95
C TYR A 293 -15.97 43.52 24.54
N HIS A 294 -17.09 43.74 25.22
CA HIS A 294 -17.34 44.95 25.99
C HIS A 294 -17.12 44.69 27.47
N LYS A 295 -16.53 45.67 28.16
CA LYS A 295 -16.38 45.60 29.61
C LYS A 295 -17.75 45.70 30.27
N ILE A 296 -18.06 44.77 31.16
CA ILE A 296 -19.33 44.78 31.91
C ILE A 296 -19.26 45.91 32.95
N PRO A 297 -20.15 46.92 32.90
CA PRO A 297 -20.16 48.00 33.88
C PRO A 297 -20.49 47.46 35.28
N VAL A 298 -19.68 47.78 36.28
CA VAL A 298 -19.92 47.40 37.67
C VAL A 298 -20.79 48.47 38.33
N LYS A 299 -21.97 48.12 38.83
CA LYS A 299 -22.84 49.06 39.55
C LYS A 299 -22.15 49.56 40.82
N ALA A 300 -22.10 50.88 40.99
CA ALA A 300 -21.63 51.49 42.22
C ALA A 300 -22.76 51.58 43.25
N GLN A 301 -22.40 51.82 44.51
CA GLN A 301 -23.39 52.17 45.52
C GLN A 301 -23.98 53.55 45.22
N ASP A 302 -25.30 53.69 45.38
CA ASP A 302 -25.98 54.96 45.19
C ASP A 302 -25.43 56.03 46.14
N ILE A 303 -25.21 57.23 45.62
CA ILE A 303 -24.84 58.40 46.41
C ILE A 303 -26.11 59.02 47.00
N ARG A 304 -26.11 59.20 48.32
CA ARG A 304 -27.23 59.82 49.05
C ARG A 304 -27.02 61.33 49.18
N VAL A 305 -27.93 62.11 48.61
CA VAL A 305 -28.01 63.58 48.76
C VAL A 305 -28.98 63.89 49.90
N ILE A 306 -28.47 64.51 50.96
CA ILE A 306 -29.25 64.90 52.14
C ILE A 306 -29.43 66.42 52.19
N TYR A 307 -30.60 66.85 52.63
CA TYR A 307 -30.96 68.27 52.77
C TYR A 307 -31.09 68.58 54.26
N LEU A 308 -30.17 69.40 54.79
CA LEU A 308 -30.10 69.72 56.20
C LEU A 308 -30.39 71.21 56.45
N ASN A 309 -31.03 71.53 57.57
CA ASN A 309 -31.08 72.91 58.08
C ASN A 309 -29.75 73.30 58.77
N SER A 310 -29.68 74.53 59.28
CA SER A 310 -28.52 75.06 60.02
C SER A 310 -28.19 74.30 61.32
N GLU A 311 -29.12 73.49 61.83
CA GLU A 311 -28.96 72.66 63.03
C GLU A 311 -28.54 71.21 62.70
N GLY A 312 -28.41 70.87 61.41
CA GLY A 312 -28.06 69.54 60.93
C GLY A 312 -29.23 68.55 60.88
N LEU A 313 -30.48 69.01 60.99
CA LEU A 313 -31.68 68.17 60.87
C LEU A 313 -32.10 68.01 59.41
N GLU A 314 -32.48 66.79 59.02
CA GLU A 314 -33.03 66.51 57.67
C GLU A 314 -34.38 67.24 57.49
N ILE A 315 -34.46 68.08 56.45
CA ILE A 315 -35.65 68.91 56.14
C ILE A 315 -36.38 68.46 54.87
N HIS A 316 -35.86 67.44 54.19
CA HIS A 316 -36.48 66.85 53.02
C HIS A 316 -36.01 65.40 52.87
N ALA A 317 -36.83 64.56 52.24
CA ALA A 317 -36.43 63.20 51.90
C ALA A 317 -35.15 63.21 51.05
N PRO A 318 -34.21 62.28 51.29
CA PRO A 318 -32.97 62.23 50.52
C PRO A 318 -33.25 61.87 49.06
N GLN A 319 -32.40 62.38 48.16
CA GLN A 319 -32.34 61.93 46.77
C GLN A 319 -31.16 60.97 46.58
N PHE A 320 -31.25 60.10 45.57
CA PHE A 320 -30.22 59.11 45.26
C PHE A 320 -29.68 59.31 43.86
N ILE A 321 -28.36 59.22 43.71
CA ILE A 321 -27.69 59.20 42.41
C ILE A 321 -27.16 57.79 42.19
N SER A 322 -27.66 57.13 41.16
CA SER A 322 -27.21 55.80 40.75
C SER A 322 -26.24 55.91 39.57
N GLY A 323 -25.22 55.04 39.55
CA GLY A 323 -24.23 54.98 38.47
C GLY A 323 -23.40 53.69 38.55
N ASN A 324 -22.49 53.51 37.61
CA ASN A 324 -21.47 52.48 37.64
C ASN A 324 -20.15 53.05 38.21
N ILE A 325 -19.27 52.20 38.69
CA ILE A 325 -17.95 52.60 39.18
C ILE A 325 -17.20 53.32 38.04
N GLY A 326 -16.65 54.50 38.35
CA GLY A 326 -15.99 55.38 37.40
C GLY A 326 -16.91 56.32 36.63
N ASP A 327 -18.24 56.18 36.72
CA ASP A 327 -19.16 57.15 36.13
C ASP A 327 -19.03 58.49 36.85
N ALA A 328 -19.13 59.58 36.11
CA ALA A 328 -19.09 60.93 36.66
C ALA A 328 -20.47 61.35 37.19
N TYR A 329 -20.51 62.02 38.34
CA TYR A 329 -21.73 62.63 38.87
C TYR A 329 -21.49 64.06 39.40
N ASN A 330 -22.54 64.86 39.39
CA ASN A 330 -22.52 66.26 39.80
C ASN A 330 -23.76 66.62 40.61
N VAL A 331 -23.58 66.80 41.92
CA VAL A 331 -24.64 67.20 42.87
C VAL A 331 -24.94 68.72 42.88
N SER A 332 -24.23 69.51 42.08
CA SER A 332 -24.42 70.97 41.97
C SER A 332 -25.34 71.39 40.83
N THR A 333 -25.97 70.44 40.14
CA THR A 333 -26.95 70.72 39.08
C THR A 333 -28.29 71.18 39.66
N GLU A 334 -29.11 71.86 38.86
CA GLU A 334 -30.44 72.33 39.28
C GLU A 334 -31.39 71.19 39.69
N GLU A 335 -31.12 69.96 39.24
CA GLU A 335 -31.83 68.75 39.65
C GLU A 335 -31.80 68.54 41.18
N TYR A 336 -30.66 68.85 41.81
CA TYR A 336 -30.46 68.66 43.26
C TYR A 336 -30.66 69.95 44.07
N LYS A 337 -30.82 71.11 43.42
CA LYS A 337 -31.12 72.41 44.07
C LYS A 337 -32.62 72.65 44.17
N ILE A 338 -33.29 71.74 44.87
CA ILE A 338 -34.75 71.76 44.99
C ILE A 338 -35.25 72.91 45.88
N LYS A 339 -36.46 73.40 45.58
CA LYS A 339 -37.17 74.34 46.45
C LYS A 339 -37.87 73.58 47.58
N ILE A 340 -37.54 73.90 48.82
CA ILE A 340 -38.15 73.31 50.03
C ILE A 340 -38.98 74.40 50.72
N GLU A 341 -40.26 74.15 50.98
CA GLU A 341 -41.15 75.14 51.60
C GLU A 341 -40.65 75.56 52.99
N GLY A 342 -40.59 76.87 53.25
CA GLY A 342 -40.08 77.42 54.51
C GLY A 342 -38.56 77.53 54.61
N TYR A 343 -37.80 77.12 53.59
CA TYR A 343 -36.34 77.16 53.58
C TYR A 343 -35.80 77.85 52.32
N THR A 344 -34.63 78.47 52.45
CA THR A 344 -33.85 79.03 51.33
C THR A 344 -32.53 78.29 51.24
N LEU A 345 -32.13 77.84 50.04
CA LEU A 345 -30.85 77.16 49.82
C LEU A 345 -29.69 78.13 50.06
N ASP A 346 -28.78 77.77 50.97
CA ASP A 346 -27.53 78.49 51.15
C ASP A 346 -26.50 78.04 50.11
N GLU A 347 -26.40 78.78 49.01
CA GLU A 347 -25.47 78.48 47.91
C GLU A 347 -24.00 78.53 48.35
N SER A 348 -23.67 79.21 49.45
CA SER A 348 -22.30 79.28 49.97
C SER A 348 -21.81 77.94 50.54
N GLN A 349 -22.75 77.05 50.91
CA GLN A 349 -22.47 75.74 51.49
C GLN A 349 -22.53 74.59 50.48
N LEU A 350 -22.72 74.87 49.18
CA LEU A 350 -22.70 73.84 48.16
C LEU A 350 -21.32 73.16 48.06
N PRO A 351 -21.25 71.86 47.68
CA PRO A 351 -20.00 71.17 47.49
C PRO A 351 -19.04 71.94 46.55
N LYS A 352 -17.83 72.22 47.03
CA LYS A 352 -16.83 72.98 46.25
C LYS A 352 -16.37 72.25 44.99
N LYS A 353 -16.32 70.92 45.03
CA LYS A 353 -16.02 70.07 43.88
C LYS A 353 -17.32 69.75 43.15
N ARG A 354 -17.37 70.10 41.86
CA ARG A 354 -18.58 69.99 41.01
C ARG A 354 -18.58 68.75 40.10
N LEU A 355 -17.54 67.93 40.13
CA LEU A 355 -17.49 66.68 39.38
C LEU A 355 -16.85 65.62 40.25
N TRP A 356 -17.59 64.57 40.51
CA TRP A 356 -17.18 63.42 41.29
C TRP A 356 -17.26 62.19 40.41
N TYR A 357 -16.62 61.10 40.85
CA TYR A 357 -16.71 59.81 40.19
C TYR A 357 -17.17 58.79 41.21
N PHE A 358 -18.05 57.88 40.81
CA PHE A 358 -18.41 56.72 41.62
C PHE A 358 -17.14 55.88 41.87
N GLY A 359 -16.87 55.55 43.14
CA GLY A 359 -15.68 54.84 43.58
C GLY A 359 -15.90 53.36 43.84
#